data_AF-A0A5P9CVC5-F1
#
_entry.id   AF-A0A5P9CVC5-F1
#
_cell.length_a   1.000
_cell.length_b   1.000
_cell.length_c   1.000
_cell.angle_alpha   90.00
_cell.angle_beta   90.00
_cell.angle_gamma   90.00
#
_symmetry.space_group_name_H-M   'P 1'
#
loop_
_entity.id
_entity.type
_entity.pdbx_description
1 polymer ?
#
loop_
_entity_poly.entity_id
_entity_poly.type
_entity_poly.pdbx_seq_one_letter_code
_entity_poly.pdbx_strand_id
1 'polypeptide(L)'
;MSETPQKPTWQTIVVSLVLTGALAAIAYYVWIYANSSVRMLDLTKGTLLTDMRFFVGLLAVFLVLTFLDRIIGFILSKFGNGH
;
A
#
# COMPACT_ATOMS: atom_id res chain seq x y z
N MET A 1 22.91 -11.80 33.07
CA MET A 1 22.20 -10.78 32.27
C MET A 1 22.09 -11.34 30.86
N SER A 2 20.87 -11.60 30.39
CA SER A 2 20.63 -12.15 29.04
C SER A 2 20.81 -11.01 28.02
N GLU A 3 21.92 -11.03 27.29
CA GLU A 3 22.16 -10.17 26.14
C GLU A 3 21.12 -10.47 25.08
N THR A 4 20.15 -9.59 24.90
CA THR A 4 19.25 -9.66 23.76
C THR A 4 20.08 -9.32 22.51
N PRO A 5 20.10 -10.19 21.48
CA PRO A 5 20.84 -9.89 20.27
C PRO A 5 20.22 -8.65 19.62
N GLN A 6 20.93 -7.53 19.71
CA GLN A 6 20.53 -6.26 19.14
C GLN A 6 20.54 -6.45 17.62
N LYS A 7 19.36 -6.64 17.02
CA LYS A 7 19.23 -6.78 15.57
C LYS A 7 19.95 -5.60 14.92
N PRO A 8 20.88 -5.86 13.99
CA PRO A 8 21.76 -4.81 13.51
C PRO A 8 20.95 -3.77 12.72
N THR A 9 21.14 -2.49 13.05
CA THR A 9 20.37 -1.35 12.52
C THR A 9 20.25 -1.35 11.00
N TRP A 10 21.26 -1.83 10.27
CA TRP A 10 21.24 -1.93 8.81
C TRP A 10 20.14 -2.87 8.30
N GLN A 11 19.82 -3.95 9.01
CA GLN A 11 18.74 -4.86 8.63
C GLN A 11 17.39 -4.16 8.70
N THR A 12 17.15 -3.36 9.75
CA THR A 12 15.93 -2.56 9.87
C THR A 12 15.82 -1.55 8.74
N ILE A 13 16.91 -0.88 8.38
CA ILE A 13 16.92 0.09 7.27
C ILE A 13 16.59 -0.61 5.94
N VAL A 14 17.22 -1.74 5.66
CA VAL A 14 17.00 -2.50 4.41
C VAL A 14 15.57 -3.03 4.35
N VAL A 15 15.05 -3.59 5.45
CA VAL A 15 13.67 -4.10 5.52
C VAL A 15 12.66 -2.97 5.30
N SER A 16 12.85 -1.83 5.97
CA SER A 16 11.99 -0.65 5.77
C SER A 16 12.04 -0.13 4.34
N LEU A 17 13.22 -0.12 3.71
CA LEU A 17 13.39 0.32 2.33
C LEU A 17 12.65 -0.61 1.35
N VAL A 18 12.79 -1.94 1.54
CA VAL A 18 12.10 -2.94 0.72
C VAL A 18 10.58 -2.86 0.90
N LEU A 19 10.09 -2.73 2.13
CA LEU A 19 8.67 -2.55 2.43
C LEU A 19 8.12 -1.26 1.80
N THR A 20 8.83 -0.15 1.96
CA THR A 20 8.44 1.13 1.36
C THR A 20 8.39 1.03 -0.17
N GLY A 21 9.39 0.40 -0.78
CA GLY A 21 9.42 0.16 -2.23
C GLY A 21 8.27 -0.73 -2.70
N ALA A 22 7.95 -1.79 -1.97
CA ALA A 22 6.84 -2.68 -2.28
C ALA A 22 5.48 -1.95 -2.19
N LEU A 23 5.25 -1.16 -1.13
CA LEU A 23 4.03 -0.36 -0.99
C LEU A 23 3.91 0.69 -2.09
N ALA A 24 5.02 1.35 -2.45
CA ALA A 24 5.06 2.33 -3.53
C ALA A 24 4.75 1.68 -4.89
N ALA A 25 5.30 0.50 -5.16
CA ALA A 25 5.01 -0.25 -6.37
C ALA A 25 3.53 -0.66 -6.45
N ILE A 26 2.97 -1.18 -5.35
CA ILE A 26 1.54 -1.53 -5.26
C ILE A 26 0.69 -0.29 -5.52
N ALA A 27 0.98 0.83 -4.86
CA ALA A 27 0.27 2.08 -5.06
C ALA A 27 0.35 2.55 -6.53
N TYR A 28 1.51 2.47 -7.16
CA TYR A 28 1.71 2.83 -8.57
C TYR A 28 0.89 1.94 -9.53
N TYR A 29 0.91 0.62 -9.34
CA TYR A 29 0.11 -0.29 -10.16
C TYR A 29 -1.39 -0.07 -9.96
N VAL A 30 -1.84 0.09 -8.72
CA VAL A 30 -3.25 0.38 -8.39
C VAL A 30 -3.68 1.68 -9.04
N TRP A 31 -2.84 2.71 -8.99
CA TRP A 31 -3.09 3.99 -9.64
C TRP A 31 -3.28 3.84 -11.15
N ILE A 32 -2.37 3.13 -11.83
CA ILE A 32 -2.46 2.90 -13.28
C ILE A 32 -3.74 2.15 -13.63
N TYR A 33 -4.06 1.08 -12.91
CA TYR A 33 -5.26 0.29 -13.15
C TYR A 33 -6.52 1.12 -12.93
N ALA A 34 -6.62 1.83 -11.80
CA ALA A 34 -7.77 2.68 -11.50
C ALA A 34 -7.96 3.78 -12.57
N ASN A 35 -6.88 4.46 -12.95
CA ASN A 35 -6.92 5.52 -13.95
C ASN A 35 -7.28 4.99 -15.35
N SER A 36 -6.79 3.80 -15.71
CA SER A 36 -7.11 3.15 -16.99
C SER A 36 -8.56 2.67 -17.04
N SER A 37 -9.08 2.11 -15.95
CA SER A 37 -10.49 1.70 -15.83
C SER A 37 -11.44 2.88 -15.97
N VAL A 38 -11.12 4.03 -15.35
CA VAL A 38 -11.93 5.26 -15.48
C VAL A 38 -11.89 5.81 -16.91
N ARG A 39 -10.74 5.67 -17.61
CA ARG A 39 -10.60 6.08 -19.01
C ARG A 39 -11.37 5.18 -19.98
N MET A 40 -11.49 3.88 -19.71
CA MET A 40 -12.26 2.93 -20.52
C MET A 40 -13.77 3.17 -20.46
N LEU A 41 -14.27 3.77 -19.37
CA LEU A 41 -15.70 4.00 -19.17
C LEU A 41 -16.30 5.11 -20.06
N ASP A 42 -15.53 5.72 -20.98
CA ASP A 42 -15.91 6.76 -21.98
C ASP A 42 -16.71 7.97 -21.43
N LEU A 43 -16.89 8.05 -20.11
CA LEU A 43 -17.57 9.13 -19.41
C LEU A 43 -16.70 10.39 -19.36
N THR A 44 -15.38 10.28 -19.50
CA THR A 44 -14.41 11.34 -19.15
C THR A 44 -14.05 12.31 -20.29
N LYS A 45 -15.01 12.72 -21.12
CA LYS A 45 -14.81 13.86 -22.05
C LYS A 45 -15.16 15.18 -21.35
N GLY A 46 -14.33 15.59 -20.38
CA GLY A 46 -14.50 16.86 -19.68
C GLY A 46 -13.48 17.09 -18.57
N THR A 47 -13.12 18.36 -18.34
CA THR A 47 -12.14 18.82 -17.33
C THR A 47 -12.49 18.37 -15.91
N LEU A 48 -13.76 18.34 -15.54
CA LEU A 48 -14.22 17.97 -14.20
C LEU A 48 -13.99 16.48 -13.86
N LEU A 49 -14.17 15.60 -14.85
CA LEU A 49 -13.93 14.17 -14.68
C LEU A 49 -12.44 13.81 -14.70
N THR A 50 -11.60 14.75 -15.14
CA THR A 50 -10.14 14.64 -15.04
C THR A 50 -9.65 14.78 -13.61
N ASP A 51 -10.33 15.60 -12.80
CA ASP A 51 -10.04 15.68 -11.37
C ASP A 51 -10.62 14.46 -10.64
N MET A 52 -11.82 13.98 -11.03
CA MET A 52 -12.40 12.78 -10.41
C MET A 52 -11.55 11.52 -10.59
N ARG A 53 -10.89 11.30 -11.73
CA ARG A 53 -9.95 10.15 -11.89
C ARG A 53 -8.78 10.22 -10.92
N PHE A 54 -8.31 11.43 -10.59
CA PHE A 54 -7.24 11.62 -9.61
C PHE A 54 -7.72 11.21 -8.21
N PHE A 55 -8.93 11.66 -7.82
CA PHE A 55 -9.54 11.25 -6.55
C PHE A 55 -9.85 9.75 -6.49
N VAL A 56 -10.34 9.14 -7.57
CA VAL A 56 -10.62 7.70 -7.64
C VAL A 56 -9.32 6.89 -7.55
N GLY A 57 -8.26 7.34 -8.22
CA GLY A 57 -6.93 6.74 -8.10
C GLY A 57 -6.41 6.81 -6.66
N LEU A 58 -6.53 7.96 -6.00
CA LEU A 58 -6.10 8.12 -4.60
C LEU A 58 -6.94 7.26 -3.66
N LEU A 59 -8.26 7.21 -3.86
CA LEU A 59 -9.16 6.37 -3.10
C LEU A 59 -8.82 4.89 -3.25
N ALA A 60 -8.53 4.44 -4.47
CA ALA A 60 -8.14 3.05 -4.73
C ALA A 60 -6.82 2.69 -4.02
N VAL A 61 -5.80 3.56 -4.10
CA VAL A 61 -4.54 3.39 -3.38
C VAL A 61 -4.78 3.34 -1.86
N PHE A 62 -5.57 4.27 -1.34
CA PHE A 62 -5.92 4.32 0.08
C PHE A 62 -6.61 3.05 0.55
N LEU A 63 -7.60 2.56 -0.19
CA LEU A 63 -8.31 1.31 0.13
C LEU A 63 -7.34 0.13 0.14
N VAL A 64 -6.51 -0.03 -0.89
CA VAL A 64 -5.56 -1.15 -0.98
C VAL A 64 -4.57 -1.12 0.18
N LEU A 65 -3.98 0.03 0.49
CA LEU A 65 -3.07 0.16 1.63
C LEU A 65 -3.77 -0.11 2.97
N THR A 66 -5.02 0.33 3.12
CA THR A 66 -5.83 0.07 4.33
C THR A 66 -6.13 -1.41 4.49
N PHE A 67 -6.53 -2.10 3.41
CA PHE A 67 -6.75 -3.54 3.45
C PHE A 67 -5.45 -4.30 3.73
N LEU A 68 -4.34 -3.88 3.13
CA LEU A 68 -3.04 -4.50 3.35
C LEU A 68 -2.58 -4.35 4.80
N ASP A 69 -2.70 -3.15 5.38
CA ASP A 69 -2.44 -2.90 6.79
C ASP A 69 -3.30 -3.79 7.70
N ARG A 70 -4.59 -3.90 7.39
CA ARG A 70 -5.53 -4.73 8.16
C ARG A 70 -5.23 -6.23 8.05
N ILE A 71 -4.79 -6.71 6.89
CA ILE A 71 -4.32 -8.09 6.69
C ILE A 71 -3.04 -8.33 7.47
N ILE A 72 -2.08 -7.41 7.42
CA ILE A 72 -0.83 -7.51 8.19
C ILE A 72 -1.14 -7.55 9.69
N GLY A 73 -2.02 -6.66 10.19
CA GLY A 73 -2.46 -6.65 11.58
C GLY A 73 -3.19 -7.93 12.00
N PHE A 74 -4.01 -8.50 11.11
CA PHE A 74 -4.66 -9.80 11.33
C PHE A 74 -3.68 -10.97 11.38
N ILE A 75 -2.67 -10.98 10.51
CA ILE A 75 -1.60 -11.98 10.52
C ILE A 75 -0.79 -11.83 11.80
N LEU A 76 -0.37 -10.61 12.16
CA LEU A 76 0.38 -10.34 13.38
C LEU A 76 -0.39 -10.79 14.64
N SER A 77 -1.69 -10.52 14.73
CA SER A 77 -2.49 -10.94 15.89
C SER A 77 -2.67 -12.46 15.96
N LYS A 78 -2.81 -13.12 14.81
CA LYS A 78 -2.95 -14.58 14.74
C LYS A 78 -1.66 -15.32 15.07
N PHE A 79 -0.49 -14.79 14.69
CA PHE A 79 0.81 -15.38 15.00
C PHE A 79 1.43 -14.86 16.30
N GLY A 80 0.98 -13.71 16.81
CA GLY A 80 1.45 -13.09 18.05
C GLY A 80 0.81 -13.64 19.32
N ASN A 81 -0.40 -14.22 19.24
CA ASN A 81 -1.08 -14.89 20.38
C ASN A 81 -0.57 -16.31 20.67
N GLY A 82 0.65 -16.63 20.21
CA GLY A 82 1.30 -17.93 20.41
C GLY A 82 2.13 -18.07 21.68
N HIS A 83 2.29 -17.02 22.50
CA HIS A 83 2.95 -17.06 23.81
C HIS A 83 2.38 -16.01 24.77
#